data_AF-A0A7Y0HPW2-F1
#
_entry.id   AF-A0A7Y0HPW2-F1
#
_cell.length_a   1.000
_cell.length_b   1.000
_cell.length_c   1.000
_cell.angle_alpha   90.00
_cell.angle_beta   90.00
_cell.angle_gamma   90.00
#
_symmetry.space_group_name_H-M   'P 1'
#
loop_
_entity.id
_entity.type
_entity.pdbx_description
1 polymer ?
#
loop_
_entity_poly.entity_id
_entity_poly.type
_entity_poly.pdbx_seq_one_letter_code
_entity_poly.pdbx_strand_id
1 'polypeptide(L)'
;MIFNKIQEKREVSVNDWKTVYSFENGYEITPFEMEMKESTYFSCINDISQDIAKCTLQVKRETQKGEVLAKDHYLYDKLRLRPNPYMSAIDCYKSFVALAKHNGYAGLLINRKGSKIEGLYPVKITNCVIDDAGLIKSVMNNKILWDYESVNCETGSCFDKDIIVLRDFTMDGIKGKANKNILNESLDTSLKSQNYLNTLFSNGLTNKIVVQLTSDIKEEKEIKKIQDKFSRIYSSNGKVFTVPAGYFASSLNLSLADAQYEQLRRLSKEEIAMSFRVPLTKLGFVKENARSEEQDNLKYLGECLLVIFEQIEQEMDYKLLTEKERRQGYKVRFNVNVLLRTDSKTQADVINSYVSNGVYDLDYAKDILGVPKLGGEPIITLPSGQVLLKDLLAGKVSYLKDNKSTSRGGDGEDEETEGN
;
A
#
# COMPACT_ATOMS: atom_id res chain seq x y z
N MET A 1 -53.91 -7.95 -15.01
CA MET A 1 -53.52 -6.54 -14.75
C MET A 1 -52.32 -6.41 -13.80
N ILE A 2 -51.23 -7.19 -13.99
CA ILE A 2 -50.02 -7.08 -13.14
C ILE A 2 -48.72 -6.98 -14.00
N PHE A 3 -48.79 -7.25 -15.30
CA PHE A 3 -47.61 -7.32 -16.17
C PHE A 3 -47.25 -6.05 -16.96
N ASN A 4 -48.01 -4.95 -16.84
CA ASN A 4 -47.74 -3.70 -17.58
C ASN A 4 -46.96 -2.63 -16.79
N LYS A 5 -46.38 -2.96 -15.62
CA LYS A 5 -45.65 -1.99 -14.78
C LYS A 5 -44.13 -2.15 -14.75
N ILE A 6 -43.55 -3.05 -15.56
CA ILE A 6 -42.10 -3.35 -15.54
C ILE A 6 -41.35 -2.72 -16.73
N GLN A 7 -42.04 -1.98 -17.61
CA GLN A 7 -41.45 -1.40 -18.82
C GLN A 7 -41.60 0.13 -18.88
N GLU A 8 -41.18 0.84 -17.84
CA GLU A 8 -40.77 2.25 -18.01
C GLU A 8 -39.24 2.30 -18.12
N LYS A 9 -38.78 2.29 -19.36
CA LYS A 9 -37.39 2.60 -19.72
C LYS A 9 -37.22 4.10 -19.45
N ARG A 10 -36.57 4.47 -18.34
CA ARG A 10 -36.12 5.86 -18.13
C ARG A 10 -35.03 6.18 -19.15
N GLU A 11 -35.42 6.80 -20.27
CA GLU A 11 -34.50 7.54 -21.11
C GLU A 11 -34.10 8.82 -20.34
N VAL A 12 -32.93 8.79 -19.69
CA VAL A 12 -32.33 10.01 -19.15
C VAL A 12 -31.45 10.59 -20.25
N SER A 13 -31.81 11.81 -20.68
CA SER A 13 -31.08 12.61 -21.66
C SER A 13 -29.60 12.77 -21.28
N VAL A 14 -28.72 12.57 -22.26
CA VAL A 14 -27.25 12.49 -22.18
C VAL A 14 -26.57 13.85 -21.89
N ASN A 15 -27.24 14.80 -21.21
CA ASN A 15 -26.62 16.12 -21.01
C ASN A 15 -26.85 16.84 -19.68
N ASP A 16 -27.25 16.15 -18.62
CA ASP A 16 -27.51 16.78 -17.32
C ASP A 16 -26.34 16.63 -16.30
N TRP A 17 -25.10 16.76 -16.78
CA TRP A 17 -23.93 16.80 -15.89
C TRP A 17 -23.81 18.12 -15.11
N LYS A 18 -24.61 19.14 -15.44
CA LYS A 18 -24.63 20.43 -14.74
C LYS A 18 -25.51 20.46 -13.49
N THR A 19 -26.47 19.55 -13.35
CA THR A 19 -27.37 19.47 -12.18
C THR A 19 -26.76 18.71 -11.00
N VAL A 20 -25.61 18.04 -11.19
CA VAL A 20 -24.84 17.40 -10.10
C VAL A 20 -23.93 18.39 -9.37
N TYR A 21 -23.65 19.57 -9.96
CA TYR A 21 -22.69 20.56 -9.42
C TYR A 21 -23.32 21.91 -9.03
N SER A 22 -24.61 21.97 -8.70
CA SER A 22 -25.19 23.20 -8.14
C SER A 22 -24.72 23.40 -6.69
N PHE A 23 -23.75 24.30 -6.53
CA PHE A 23 -23.17 24.82 -5.29
C PHE A 23 -24.17 25.53 -4.33
N GLU A 24 -25.48 25.30 -4.44
CA GLU A 24 -26.49 26.11 -3.75
C GLU A 24 -26.97 25.55 -2.40
N ASN A 25 -26.69 24.29 -2.06
CA ASN A 25 -27.12 23.72 -0.78
C ASN A 25 -26.02 22.93 -0.08
N GLY A 26 -25.03 23.63 0.51
CA GLY A 26 -24.31 23.35 1.77
C GLY A 26 -23.84 21.93 2.17
N TYR A 27 -24.07 20.91 1.37
CA TYR A 27 -23.60 19.55 1.54
C TYR A 27 -22.59 19.32 0.43
N GLU A 28 -21.31 19.32 0.81
CA GLU A 28 -20.30 18.70 -0.03
C GLU A 28 -20.67 17.22 -0.18
N ILE A 29 -21.34 16.86 -1.28
CA ILE A 29 -21.24 15.49 -1.78
C ILE A 29 -19.84 15.39 -2.36
N THR A 30 -18.84 15.25 -1.48
CA THR A 30 -17.55 14.75 -1.92
C THR A 30 -17.79 13.33 -2.41
N PRO A 31 -17.34 12.97 -3.63
CA PRO A 31 -17.38 11.58 -4.11
C PRO A 31 -16.58 10.64 -3.19
N PHE A 32 -15.74 11.21 -2.32
CA PHE A 32 -15.02 10.53 -1.27
C PHE A 32 -15.85 10.51 0.01
N GLU A 33 -15.94 9.33 0.63
CA GLU A 33 -16.51 9.17 1.96
C GLU A 33 -15.80 10.07 2.97
N MET A 34 -16.52 10.53 4.01
CA MET A 34 -16.06 11.56 4.95
C MET A 34 -14.73 11.20 5.63
N GLU A 35 -14.47 9.90 5.83
CA GLU A 35 -13.28 9.33 6.43
C GLU A 35 -12.03 9.55 5.57
N MET A 36 -12.16 9.58 4.24
CA MET A 36 -11.06 9.89 3.32
C MET A 36 -10.60 11.36 3.40
N LYS A 37 -11.35 12.23 4.09
CA LYS A 37 -10.91 13.60 4.39
C LYS A 37 -9.87 13.64 5.52
N GLU A 38 -9.77 12.59 6.33
CA GLU A 38 -8.72 12.49 7.34
C GLU A 38 -7.40 12.10 6.66
N SER A 39 -6.43 13.02 6.73
CA SER A 39 -5.16 12.92 5.99
C SER A 39 -4.34 11.69 6.33
N THR A 40 -4.30 11.28 7.60
CA THR A 40 -3.48 10.15 8.03
C THR A 40 -4.11 8.82 7.57
N TYR A 41 -5.43 8.70 7.64
CA TYR A 41 -6.19 7.58 7.12
C TYR A 41 -5.97 7.40 5.61
N PHE A 42 -6.12 8.48 4.84
CA PHE A 42 -5.85 8.47 3.40
C PHE A 42 -4.38 8.08 3.11
N SER A 43 -3.41 8.70 3.79
CA SER A 43 -1.99 8.41 3.58
C SER A 43 -1.64 6.96 3.89
N CYS A 44 -2.15 6.37 4.97
CA CYS A 44 -1.92 4.95 5.28
C CYS A 44 -2.41 4.03 4.16
N ILE A 45 -3.63 4.25 3.65
CA ILE A 45 -4.19 3.44 2.55
C ILE A 45 -3.38 3.64 1.27
N ASN A 46 -3.02 4.89 0.98
CA ASN A 46 -2.27 5.25 -0.20
C ASN A 46 -0.85 4.64 -0.18
N ASP A 47 -0.13 4.71 0.93
CA ASP A 47 1.22 4.16 1.07
C ASP A 47 1.22 2.65 0.94
N ILE A 48 0.34 1.94 1.66
CA ILE A 48 0.22 0.48 1.56
C ILE A 48 -0.12 0.05 0.12
N SER A 49 -1.12 0.70 -0.50
CA SER A 49 -1.54 0.34 -1.85
C SER A 49 -0.46 0.60 -2.89
N GLN A 50 0.29 1.69 -2.78
CA GLN A 50 1.40 2.01 -3.68
C GLN A 50 2.60 1.07 -3.47
N ASP A 51 2.93 0.77 -2.21
CA ASP A 51 4.07 -0.09 -1.87
C ASP A 51 3.86 -1.54 -2.29
N ILE A 52 2.62 -2.02 -2.27
CA ILE A 52 2.25 -3.31 -2.83
C ILE A 52 2.25 -3.26 -4.35
N ALA A 53 1.62 -2.25 -4.95
CA ALA A 53 1.49 -2.15 -6.41
C ALA A 53 2.82 -1.98 -7.14
N LYS A 54 3.81 -1.31 -6.54
CA LYS A 54 5.17 -1.19 -7.12
C LYS A 54 5.93 -2.52 -7.12
N CYS A 55 5.53 -3.47 -6.28
CA CYS A 55 6.03 -4.83 -6.33
C CYS A 55 5.29 -5.55 -7.46
N THR A 56 5.98 -5.86 -8.55
CA THR A 56 5.34 -6.52 -9.69
C THR A 56 5.03 -7.97 -9.36
N LEU A 57 3.82 -8.43 -9.68
CA LEU A 57 3.48 -9.86 -9.66
C LEU A 57 4.15 -10.59 -10.82
N GLN A 58 4.76 -11.73 -10.51
CA GLN A 58 5.53 -12.53 -11.44
C GLN A 58 5.12 -14.00 -11.32
N VAL A 59 5.01 -14.67 -12.46
CA VAL A 59 4.89 -16.13 -12.47
C VAL A 59 6.29 -16.71 -12.33
N LYS A 60 6.48 -17.56 -11.33
CA LYS A 60 7.69 -18.33 -11.08
C LYS A 60 7.40 -19.82 -11.21
N ARG A 61 8.45 -20.60 -11.41
CA ARG A 61 8.42 -22.06 -11.39
C ARG A 61 9.51 -22.56 -10.46
N GLU A 62 9.13 -23.42 -9.53
CA GLU A 62 10.04 -24.15 -8.68
C GLU A 62 10.75 -25.25 -9.48
N THR A 63 12.08 -25.26 -9.40
CA THR A 63 12.94 -26.25 -10.06
C THR A 63 13.92 -26.82 -9.04
N GLN A 64 14.65 -27.88 -9.41
CA GLN A 64 15.70 -28.46 -8.56
C GLN A 64 16.82 -27.47 -8.22
N LYS A 65 16.97 -26.39 -8.98
CA LYS A 65 17.97 -25.32 -8.78
C LYS A 65 17.40 -24.08 -8.09
N GLY A 66 16.16 -24.14 -7.61
CA GLY A 66 15.44 -23.02 -7.00
C GLY A 66 14.30 -22.46 -7.87
N GLU A 67 13.78 -21.31 -7.47
CA GLU A 67 12.69 -20.63 -8.19
C GLU A 67 13.21 -19.82 -9.38
N VAL A 68 12.67 -20.06 -10.57
CA VAL A 68 13.00 -19.32 -11.79
C VAL A 68 11.78 -18.58 -12.33
N LEU A 69 12.00 -17.46 -13.02
CA LEU A 69 10.92 -16.71 -13.66
C LEU A 69 10.37 -17.48 -14.87
N ALA A 70 9.05 -17.70 -14.87
CA ALA A 70 8.35 -18.39 -15.94
C ALA A 70 7.84 -17.39 -16.99
N LYS A 71 8.76 -16.81 -17.77
CA LYS A 71 8.44 -15.81 -18.81
C LYS A 71 7.52 -16.36 -19.90
N ASP A 72 7.60 -17.66 -20.17
CA ASP A 72 6.83 -18.34 -21.21
C ASP A 72 5.36 -18.61 -20.80
N HIS A 73 5.03 -18.42 -19.52
CA HIS A 73 3.68 -18.65 -19.01
C HIS A 73 2.72 -17.55 -19.48
N TYR A 74 1.54 -17.90 -19.97
CA TYR A 74 0.60 -16.93 -20.58
C TYR A 74 0.11 -15.82 -19.61
N LEU A 75 0.16 -16.07 -18.31
CA LEU A 75 -0.16 -15.08 -17.27
C LEU A 75 0.97 -14.10 -16.97
N TYR A 76 2.21 -14.37 -17.43
CA TYR A 76 3.38 -13.57 -17.08
C TYR A 76 3.21 -12.09 -17.41
N ASP A 77 2.86 -11.77 -18.66
CA ASP A 77 2.65 -10.39 -19.08
C ASP A 77 1.33 -9.80 -18.55
N LYS A 78 0.28 -10.61 -18.40
CA LYS A 78 -0.99 -10.14 -17.83
C LYS A 78 -0.82 -9.64 -16.41
N LEU A 79 -0.16 -10.42 -15.55
CA LEU A 79 0.01 -10.07 -14.14
C LEU A 79 1.02 -8.94 -13.93
N ARG A 80 2.07 -8.87 -14.76
CA ARG A 80 3.16 -7.90 -14.61
C ARG A 80 2.89 -6.56 -15.29
N LEU A 81 2.29 -6.56 -16.48
CA LEU A 81 2.18 -5.36 -17.32
C LEU A 81 0.76 -4.79 -17.31
N ARG A 82 -0.22 -5.60 -17.68
CA ARG A 82 -1.59 -5.13 -17.98
C ARG A 82 -2.63 -6.22 -17.72
N PRO A 83 -3.20 -6.29 -16.49
CA PRO A 83 -4.17 -7.33 -16.11
C PRO A 83 -5.48 -7.26 -16.89
N ASN A 84 -5.84 -6.09 -17.43
CA ASN A 84 -6.95 -5.90 -18.34
C ASN A 84 -6.64 -4.77 -19.34
N PRO A 85 -7.41 -4.62 -20.44
CA PRO A 85 -7.12 -3.63 -21.48
C PRO A 85 -7.13 -2.16 -21.02
N TYR A 86 -7.74 -1.84 -19.88
CA TYR A 86 -8.02 -0.45 -19.48
C TYR A 86 -7.03 0.11 -18.46
N MET A 87 -6.40 -0.73 -17.63
CA MET A 87 -5.50 -0.27 -16.54
C MET A 87 -4.14 -0.97 -16.53
N SER A 88 -3.10 -0.27 -16.05
CA SER A 88 -1.80 -0.88 -15.80
C SER A 88 -1.87 -1.88 -14.63
N ALA A 89 -0.88 -2.75 -14.50
CA ALA A 89 -0.77 -3.63 -13.33
C ALA A 89 -0.71 -2.83 -12.01
N ILE A 90 0.01 -1.70 -12.01
CA ILE A 90 0.11 -0.81 -10.85
C ILE A 90 -1.27 -0.28 -10.47
N ASP A 91 -2.02 0.29 -11.41
CA ASP A 91 -3.33 0.87 -11.12
C ASP A 91 -4.33 -0.19 -10.64
N CYS A 92 -4.27 -1.40 -11.23
CA CYS A 92 -5.12 -2.53 -10.86
C CYS A 92 -4.91 -2.95 -9.40
N TYR A 93 -3.67 -3.27 -9.03
CA TYR A 93 -3.37 -3.76 -7.68
C TYR A 93 -3.44 -2.65 -6.64
N LYS A 94 -3.06 -1.41 -7.00
CA LYS A 94 -3.24 -0.24 -6.14
C LYS A 94 -4.72 -0.06 -5.80
N SER A 95 -5.60 -0.08 -6.79
CA SER A 95 -7.05 0.06 -6.58
C SER A 95 -7.61 -1.11 -5.78
N PHE A 96 -7.21 -2.35 -6.08
CA PHE A 96 -7.63 -3.54 -5.35
C PHE A 96 -7.28 -3.49 -3.86
N VAL A 97 -6.03 -3.16 -3.53
CA VAL A 97 -5.58 -3.04 -2.14
C VAL A 97 -6.25 -1.86 -1.45
N ALA A 98 -6.36 -0.71 -2.10
CA ALA A 98 -7.01 0.47 -1.53
C ALA A 98 -8.48 0.19 -1.19
N LEU A 99 -9.21 -0.48 -2.09
CA LEU A 99 -10.59 -0.91 -1.85
C LEU A 99 -10.67 -1.85 -0.64
N ALA A 100 -9.74 -2.80 -0.51
CA ALA A 100 -9.75 -3.74 0.61
C ALA A 100 -9.46 -3.05 1.95
N LYS A 101 -8.47 -2.16 1.99
CA LYS A 101 -8.13 -1.39 3.20
C LYS A 101 -9.24 -0.42 3.62
N HIS A 102 -9.97 0.13 2.65
CA HIS A 102 -11.05 1.07 2.93
C HIS A 102 -12.37 0.37 3.31
N ASN A 103 -12.76 -0.69 2.59
CA ASN A 103 -14.04 -1.38 2.77
C ASN A 103 -13.95 -2.65 3.64
N GLY A 104 -12.73 -3.04 4.04
CA GLY A 104 -12.44 -4.27 4.78
C GLY A 104 -12.19 -5.49 3.91
N TYR A 105 -12.64 -5.45 2.66
CA TYR A 105 -12.43 -6.49 1.66
C TYR A 105 -12.66 -5.93 0.26
N ALA A 106 -12.01 -6.54 -0.73
CA ALA A 106 -12.19 -6.22 -2.14
C ALA A 106 -12.00 -7.45 -3.01
N GLY A 107 -12.42 -7.33 -4.26
CA GLY A 107 -12.33 -8.40 -5.24
C GLY A 107 -11.47 -8.03 -6.44
N LEU A 108 -10.78 -9.02 -7.01
CA LEU A 108 -10.34 -9.01 -8.39
C LEU A 108 -11.20 -10.02 -9.15
N LEU A 109 -12.21 -9.52 -9.87
CA LEU A 109 -13.08 -10.32 -10.71
C LEU A 109 -12.28 -10.95 -11.86
N ILE A 110 -12.39 -12.26 -12.00
CA ILE A 110 -11.68 -13.05 -13.01
C ILE A 110 -12.58 -13.21 -14.23
N ASN A 111 -12.27 -12.49 -15.31
CA ASN A 111 -12.94 -12.74 -16.58
C ASN A 111 -12.27 -13.93 -17.29
N ARG A 112 -13.03 -15.01 -17.51
CA ARG A 112 -12.56 -16.24 -18.17
C ARG A 112 -13.22 -16.42 -19.54
N LYS A 113 -12.41 -16.85 -20.51
CA LYS A 113 -12.89 -17.42 -21.77
C LYS A 113 -12.45 -18.88 -21.86
N GLY A 114 -13.36 -19.78 -21.54
CA GLY A 114 -13.05 -21.19 -21.35
C GLY A 114 -12.08 -21.39 -20.18
N SER A 115 -10.94 -22.04 -20.42
CA SER A 115 -9.90 -22.26 -19.40
C SER A 115 -8.92 -21.10 -19.24
N LYS A 116 -8.95 -20.11 -20.14
CA LYS A 116 -7.99 -18.99 -20.13
C LYS A 116 -8.56 -17.76 -19.41
N ILE A 117 -7.69 -17.07 -18.68
CA ILE A 117 -7.99 -15.78 -18.05
C ILE A 117 -7.78 -14.67 -19.07
N GLU A 118 -8.83 -13.92 -19.37
CA GLU A 118 -8.76 -12.78 -20.27
C GLU A 118 -8.33 -11.51 -19.53
N GLY A 119 -8.85 -11.29 -18.33
CA GLY A 119 -8.41 -10.19 -17.48
C GLY A 119 -8.90 -10.24 -16.05
N LEU A 120 -8.29 -9.38 -15.23
CA LEU A 120 -8.61 -9.20 -13.82
C LEU A 120 -9.09 -7.76 -13.60
N TYR A 121 -10.21 -7.59 -12.89
CA TYR A 121 -10.82 -6.28 -12.66
C TYR A 121 -11.03 -6.02 -11.17
N PRO A 122 -10.47 -4.93 -10.60
CA PRO A 122 -10.72 -4.58 -9.22
C PRO A 122 -12.18 -4.14 -9.06
N VAL A 123 -12.87 -4.73 -8.08
CA VAL A 123 -14.26 -4.46 -7.78
C VAL A 123 -14.46 -4.28 -6.28
N LYS A 124 -15.41 -3.42 -5.91
CA LYS A 124 -15.86 -3.28 -4.53
C LYS A 124 -16.82 -4.42 -4.25
N ILE A 125 -16.53 -5.25 -3.25
CA ILE A 125 -17.48 -6.28 -2.84
C ILE A 125 -18.50 -5.61 -1.90
N THR A 126 -19.78 -5.79 -2.19
CA THR A 126 -20.88 -5.16 -1.45
C THR A 126 -21.54 -6.12 -0.47
N ASN A 127 -21.56 -7.41 -0.79
CA ASN A 127 -22.19 -8.42 0.05
C ASN A 127 -21.56 -9.82 -0.14
N CYS A 128 -21.72 -10.65 0.88
CA CYS A 128 -21.23 -12.02 0.94
C CYS A 128 -22.35 -12.94 1.45
N VAL A 129 -22.88 -13.79 0.56
CA VAL A 129 -23.90 -14.77 0.88
C VAL A 129 -23.25 -16.15 0.99
N ILE A 130 -23.42 -16.81 2.14
CA ILE A 130 -23.01 -18.19 2.36
C ILE A 130 -24.27 -19.05 2.24
N ASP A 131 -24.29 -19.94 1.24
CA ASP A 131 -25.38 -20.86 1.01
C ASP A 131 -25.24 -22.10 1.89
N ASP A 132 -25.78 -21.98 3.10
CA ASP A 132 -25.89 -23.08 4.07
C ASP A 132 -27.08 -24.03 3.73
N ALA A 133 -27.97 -23.60 2.82
CA ALA A 133 -29.19 -24.32 2.44
C ALA A 133 -29.05 -25.20 1.18
N GLY A 134 -27.91 -25.09 0.46
CA GLY A 134 -27.59 -25.91 -0.72
C GLY A 134 -28.33 -25.50 -2.00
N LEU A 135 -28.81 -24.27 -2.10
CA LEU A 135 -29.57 -23.75 -3.26
C LEU A 135 -28.72 -23.60 -4.53
N ILE A 136 -27.42 -23.37 -4.40
CA ILE A 136 -26.50 -23.31 -5.53
C ILE A 136 -26.15 -24.75 -5.94
N LYS A 137 -26.22 -25.15 -7.21
CA LYS A 137 -25.87 -26.53 -7.65
C LYS A 137 -24.35 -26.78 -7.61
N SER A 138 -23.85 -27.54 -6.63
CA SER A 138 -22.43 -27.96 -6.53
C SER A 138 -22.23 -28.99 -5.39
N VAL A 139 -21.12 -29.74 -5.40
CA VAL A 139 -20.84 -30.93 -4.56
C VAL A 139 -20.23 -30.58 -3.18
N MET A 140 -20.01 -29.30 -2.86
CA MET A 140 -19.43 -28.86 -1.56
C MET A 140 -20.48 -28.25 -0.63
N ASN A 141 -20.30 -28.42 0.68
CA ASN A 141 -21.04 -27.68 1.72
C ASN A 141 -20.49 -26.24 1.80
N ASN A 142 -21.38 -25.25 1.88
CA ASN A 142 -21.14 -23.80 2.01
C ASN A 142 -20.60 -23.12 0.73
N LYS A 143 -21.51 -22.69 -0.15
CA LYS A 143 -21.12 -21.94 -1.36
C LYS A 143 -21.17 -20.45 -1.09
N ILE A 144 -20.08 -19.76 -1.37
CA ILE A 144 -19.98 -18.32 -1.20
C ILE A 144 -20.31 -17.64 -2.53
N LEU A 145 -21.31 -16.77 -2.49
CA LEU A 145 -21.66 -15.84 -3.56
C LEU A 145 -21.23 -14.43 -3.12
N TRP A 146 -20.47 -13.78 -3.99
CA TRP A 146 -19.99 -12.43 -3.80
C TRP A 146 -20.78 -11.48 -4.68
N ASP A 147 -21.44 -10.51 -4.07
CA ASP A 147 -22.01 -9.37 -4.80
C ASP A 147 -20.97 -8.27 -4.88
N TYR A 148 -20.84 -7.65 -6.05
CA TYR A 148 -19.82 -6.65 -6.31
C TYR A 148 -20.35 -5.47 -7.11
N GLU A 149 -19.63 -4.37 -7.04
CA GLU A 149 -19.83 -3.12 -7.77
C GLU A 149 -18.55 -2.78 -8.54
N SER A 150 -18.69 -2.57 -9.86
CA SER A 150 -17.59 -2.21 -10.77
C SER A 150 -17.45 -0.67 -10.93
N VAL A 151 -16.45 -0.23 -11.70
CA VAL A 151 -16.06 1.19 -11.90
C VAL A 151 -17.21 2.08 -12.42
N ASN A 152 -18.28 1.51 -12.99
CA ASN A 152 -19.46 2.23 -13.48
C ASN A 152 -20.71 2.08 -12.59
N CYS A 153 -20.56 1.71 -11.32
CA CYS A 153 -21.66 1.32 -10.43
C CYS A 153 -22.49 0.13 -10.94
N GLU A 154 -21.96 -0.61 -11.92
CA GLU A 154 -22.57 -1.86 -12.38
C GLU A 154 -22.43 -2.89 -11.26
N THR A 155 -23.57 -3.38 -10.79
CA THR A 155 -23.63 -4.42 -9.78
C THR A 155 -23.75 -5.80 -10.41
N GLY A 156 -23.04 -6.78 -9.88
CA GLY A 156 -23.15 -8.16 -10.31
C GLY A 156 -22.89 -9.13 -9.16
N SER A 157 -23.04 -10.42 -9.43
CA SER A 157 -22.73 -11.48 -8.48
C SER A 157 -21.85 -12.54 -9.14
N CYS A 158 -20.91 -13.10 -8.39
CA CYS A 158 -20.06 -14.19 -8.87
C CYS A 158 -19.75 -15.19 -7.76
N PHE A 159 -19.44 -16.43 -8.14
CA PHE A 159 -18.98 -17.44 -7.22
C PHE A 159 -17.52 -17.19 -6.80
N ASP A 160 -17.13 -17.70 -5.63
CA ASP A 160 -15.78 -17.55 -5.10
C ASP A 160 -14.65 -17.96 -6.07
N LYS A 161 -14.89 -18.99 -6.91
CA LYS A 161 -13.91 -19.44 -7.92
C LYS A 161 -13.59 -18.41 -9.02
N ASP A 162 -14.46 -17.43 -9.21
CA ASP A 162 -14.39 -16.42 -10.28
C ASP A 162 -13.96 -15.05 -9.73
N ILE A 163 -13.54 -14.96 -8.47
CA ILE A 163 -13.07 -13.72 -7.83
C ILE A 163 -11.95 -14.00 -6.84
N ILE A 164 -10.83 -13.28 -6.96
CA ILE A 164 -9.79 -13.27 -5.91
C ILE A 164 -10.20 -12.27 -4.85
N VAL A 165 -10.23 -12.69 -3.58
CA VAL A 165 -10.73 -11.84 -2.49
C VAL A 165 -9.60 -11.49 -1.54
N LEU A 166 -9.31 -10.19 -1.43
CA LEU A 166 -8.41 -9.66 -0.41
C LEU A 166 -9.24 -9.21 0.79
N ARG A 167 -8.89 -9.67 1.99
CA ARG A 167 -9.60 -9.38 3.24
C ARG A 167 -8.62 -8.70 4.18
N ASP A 168 -8.96 -7.50 4.63
CA ASP A 168 -8.11 -6.72 5.52
C ASP A 168 -8.17 -7.26 6.96
N PHE A 169 -9.35 -7.20 7.57
CA PHE A 169 -9.61 -7.77 8.89
C PHE A 169 -10.86 -8.66 8.83
N THR A 170 -10.80 -9.85 9.45
CA THR A 170 -11.91 -10.79 9.52
C THR A 170 -11.86 -11.58 10.83
N MET A 171 -13.04 -11.89 11.40
CA MET A 171 -13.17 -12.72 12.60
C MET A 171 -13.59 -14.15 12.30
N ASP A 172 -14.23 -14.38 11.15
CA ASP A 172 -14.74 -15.69 10.70
C ASP A 172 -13.91 -16.28 9.55
N GLY A 173 -12.91 -15.55 9.05
CA GLY A 173 -12.08 -15.93 7.91
C GLY A 173 -12.72 -15.68 6.55
N ILE A 174 -13.98 -15.24 6.50
CA ILE A 174 -14.75 -15.07 5.27
C ILE A 174 -15.12 -13.60 5.07
N LYS A 175 -15.86 -13.01 6.00
CA LYS A 175 -16.38 -11.65 5.91
C LYS A 175 -15.34 -10.66 6.41
N GLY A 176 -14.96 -9.73 5.55
CA GLY A 176 -14.09 -8.62 5.92
C GLY A 176 -14.85 -7.55 6.72
N LYS A 177 -14.15 -6.85 7.60
CA LYS A 177 -14.64 -5.67 8.31
C LYS A 177 -13.70 -4.49 8.04
N ALA A 178 -14.28 -3.36 7.69
CA ALA A 178 -13.54 -2.16 7.35
C ALA A 178 -12.86 -1.53 8.59
N ASN A 179 -11.60 -1.09 8.45
CA ASN A 179 -10.91 -0.36 9.51
C ASN A 179 -11.65 0.92 9.91
N LYS A 180 -12.30 1.62 8.97
CA LYS A 180 -13.16 2.78 9.29
C LYS A 180 -14.30 2.44 10.26
N ASN A 181 -14.88 1.25 10.15
CA ASN A 181 -15.95 0.80 11.04
C ASN A 181 -15.41 0.42 12.42
N ILE A 182 -14.15 -0.03 12.50
CA ILE A 182 -13.48 -0.38 13.75
C ILE A 182 -13.02 0.89 14.48
N LEU A 183 -12.52 1.88 13.74
CA LEU A 183 -11.92 3.11 14.25
C LEU A 183 -12.87 4.31 14.20
N ASN A 184 -14.18 4.07 14.06
CA ASN A 184 -15.16 5.12 13.78
C ASN A 184 -15.11 6.24 14.85
N GLU A 185 -15.02 5.89 16.14
CA GLU A 185 -14.95 6.87 17.23
C GLU A 185 -13.70 7.75 17.16
N SER A 186 -12.52 7.17 16.91
CA SER A 186 -11.26 7.92 16.75
C SER A 186 -11.28 8.80 15.50
N LEU A 187 -11.81 8.29 14.37
CA LEU A 187 -11.93 9.03 13.11
C LEU A 187 -12.91 10.20 13.24
N ASP A 188 -14.10 9.96 13.81
CA ASP A 188 -15.10 10.99 14.07
C ASP A 188 -14.57 12.09 15.01
N THR A 189 -13.86 11.70 16.07
CA THR A 189 -13.18 12.64 16.97
C THR A 189 -12.15 13.49 16.24
N SER A 190 -11.32 12.87 15.39
CA SER A 190 -10.30 13.57 14.58
C SER A 190 -10.92 14.57 13.61
N LEU A 191 -12.00 14.18 12.93
CA LEU A 191 -12.75 15.03 11.99
C LEU A 191 -13.44 16.20 12.70
N LYS A 192 -14.10 15.94 13.85
CA LYS A 192 -14.71 16.99 14.67
C LYS A 192 -13.69 17.98 15.20
N SER A 193 -12.53 17.50 15.65
CA SER A 193 -11.41 18.35 16.09
C SER A 193 -10.91 19.26 14.96
N GLN A 194 -10.80 18.72 13.74
CA GLN A 194 -10.40 19.50 12.57
C GLN A 194 -11.46 20.53 12.16
N ASN A 195 -12.75 20.16 12.16
CA ASN A 195 -13.84 21.09 11.87
C ASN A 195 -13.94 22.20 12.92
N TYR A 196 -13.71 21.86 14.18
CA TYR A 196 -13.63 22.82 15.27
C TYR A 196 -12.48 23.81 15.06
N LEU A 197 -11.29 23.36 14.65
CA LEU A 197 -10.19 24.25 14.27
C LEU A 197 -10.54 25.12 13.05
N ASN A 198 -11.08 24.55 11.99
CA ASN A 198 -11.45 25.29 10.79
C ASN A 198 -12.45 26.42 11.14
N THR A 199 -13.39 26.13 12.04
CA THR A 199 -14.33 27.11 12.58
C THR A 199 -13.61 28.17 13.41
N LEU A 200 -12.70 27.78 14.31
CA LEU A 200 -11.87 28.71 15.08
C LEU A 200 -11.07 29.66 14.18
N PHE A 201 -10.37 29.14 13.17
CA PHE A 201 -9.58 29.93 12.23
C PHE A 201 -10.46 30.88 11.40
N SER A 202 -11.62 30.40 10.93
CA SER A 202 -12.58 31.22 10.19
C SER A 202 -13.14 32.37 11.03
N ASN A 203 -13.25 32.16 12.34
CA ASN A 203 -13.75 33.13 13.32
C ASN A 203 -12.65 33.97 14.02
N GLY A 204 -11.44 34.03 13.45
CA GLY A 204 -10.35 34.86 14.01
C GLY A 204 -9.85 34.38 15.38
N LEU A 205 -9.80 33.07 15.60
CA LEU A 205 -9.36 32.40 16.83
C LEU A 205 -10.26 32.65 18.07
N THR A 206 -11.42 33.27 17.88
CA THR A 206 -12.41 33.48 18.94
C THR A 206 -13.59 32.54 18.73
N ASN A 207 -13.88 31.69 19.72
CA ASN A 207 -14.98 30.72 19.57
C ASN A 207 -16.27 31.12 20.29
N LYS A 208 -16.13 31.89 21.37
CA LYS A 208 -17.25 32.29 22.21
C LYS A 208 -17.06 33.74 22.61
N ILE A 209 -18.15 34.49 22.52
CA ILE A 209 -18.23 35.86 23.00
C ILE A 209 -19.29 35.88 24.09
N VAL A 210 -18.93 36.48 25.22
CA VAL A 210 -19.89 36.79 26.27
C VAL A 210 -20.36 38.22 26.04
N VAL A 211 -21.67 38.38 25.90
CA VAL A 211 -22.31 39.69 25.86
C VAL A 211 -22.91 39.94 27.23
N GLN A 212 -22.32 40.89 27.96
CA GLN A 212 -22.83 41.36 29.24
C GLN A 212 -23.83 42.48 29.01
N LEU A 213 -25.03 42.30 29.57
CA LEU A 213 -26.11 43.28 29.58
C LEU A 213 -25.88 44.27 30.73
N THR A 214 -26.06 45.57 30.50
CA THR A 214 -26.01 46.58 31.58
C THR A 214 -27.33 46.70 32.36
N SER A 215 -28.40 46.03 31.89
CA SER A 215 -29.74 46.06 32.49
C SER A 215 -30.19 44.67 32.97
N ASP A 216 -30.95 44.63 34.06
CA ASP A 216 -31.48 43.39 34.69
C ASP A 216 -32.69 42.83 33.92
N ILE A 217 -32.49 42.47 32.64
CA ILE A 217 -33.51 41.84 31.79
C ILE A 217 -33.66 40.39 32.23
N LYS A 218 -34.81 40.05 32.82
CA LYS A 218 -35.14 38.68 33.28
C LYS A 218 -36.04 37.91 32.32
N GLU A 219 -36.66 38.60 31.36
CA GLU A 219 -37.56 37.96 30.42
C GLU A 219 -36.77 37.20 29.33
N GLU A 220 -36.95 35.88 29.29
CA GLU A 220 -36.23 34.98 28.38
C GLU A 220 -36.43 35.34 26.89
N LYS A 221 -37.61 35.85 26.52
CA LYS A 221 -37.92 36.29 25.15
C LYS A 221 -37.05 37.46 24.71
N GLU A 222 -36.81 38.42 25.59
CA GLU A 222 -35.96 39.58 25.30
C GLU A 222 -34.48 39.18 25.23
N ILE A 223 -34.04 38.27 26.11
CA ILE A 223 -32.70 37.69 26.05
C ILE A 223 -32.46 36.98 24.71
N LYS A 224 -33.44 36.20 24.22
CA LYS A 224 -33.35 35.49 22.95
C LYS A 224 -33.27 36.44 21.74
N LYS A 225 -34.06 37.52 21.74
CA LYS A 225 -33.97 38.58 20.70
C LYS A 225 -32.58 39.21 20.65
N ILE A 226 -31.98 39.44 21.82
CA ILE A 226 -30.62 40.00 21.93
C ILE A 226 -29.59 38.98 21.41
N GLN A 227 -29.70 37.71 21.79
CA GLN A 227 -28.86 36.63 21.27
C GLN A 227 -28.92 36.57 19.73
N ASP A 228 -30.12 36.54 19.15
CA ASP A 228 -30.32 36.51 17.70
C ASP A 228 -29.70 37.74 17.01
N LYS A 229 -29.78 38.92 17.63
CA LYS A 229 -29.15 40.15 17.13
C LYS A 229 -27.63 40.02 17.09
N PHE A 230 -27.01 39.58 18.17
CA PHE A 230 -25.55 39.41 18.23
C PHE A 230 -25.06 38.26 17.35
N SER A 231 -25.81 37.16 17.24
CA SER A 231 -25.52 36.06 16.31
C SER A 231 -25.48 36.55 14.86
N ARG A 232 -26.47 37.36 14.43
CA ARG A 232 -26.48 37.94 13.07
C ARG A 232 -25.29 38.84 12.81
N ILE A 233 -24.95 39.71 13.76
CA ILE A 233 -23.82 40.62 13.64
C ILE A 233 -22.51 39.82 13.54
N TYR A 234 -22.34 38.81 14.39
CA TYR A 234 -21.15 37.96 14.42
C TYR A 234 -20.99 37.13 13.14
N SER A 235 -22.08 36.53 12.64
CA SER A 235 -22.09 35.77 11.38
C SER A 235 -21.80 36.63 10.16
N SER A 236 -22.08 37.94 10.19
CA SER A 236 -21.92 38.83 9.04
C SER A 236 -20.48 39.31 8.82
N ASN A 237 -19.69 39.49 9.89
CA ASN A 237 -18.35 40.10 9.83
C ASN A 237 -17.35 39.33 10.72
N GLY A 238 -17.16 38.02 10.50
CA GLY A 238 -16.44 37.06 11.37
C GLY A 238 -15.02 37.38 11.88
N LYS A 239 -14.53 38.61 11.70
CA LYS A 239 -13.27 39.16 12.24
C LYS A 239 -13.45 40.40 13.12
N VAL A 240 -14.46 41.25 12.89
CA VAL A 240 -14.68 42.52 13.64
C VAL A 240 -16.17 42.87 13.65
N PHE A 241 -16.75 43.09 14.83
CA PHE A 241 -18.13 43.55 14.96
C PHE A 241 -18.29 44.71 15.94
N THR A 242 -19.28 45.56 15.67
CA THR A 242 -19.64 46.70 16.53
C THR A 242 -20.61 46.27 17.62
N VAL A 243 -20.35 46.68 18.86
CA VAL A 243 -21.24 46.44 20.00
C VAL A 243 -22.18 47.65 20.17
N PRO A 244 -23.51 47.47 20.20
CA PRO A 244 -24.45 48.56 20.46
C PRO A 244 -24.22 49.21 21.84
N ALA A 245 -24.59 50.47 21.99
CA ALA A 245 -24.51 51.16 23.29
C ALA A 245 -25.32 50.42 24.37
N GLY A 246 -24.75 50.33 25.59
CA GLY A 246 -25.36 49.59 26.71
C GLY A 246 -25.03 48.08 26.75
N TYR A 247 -24.08 47.62 25.95
CA TYR A 247 -23.62 46.22 25.96
C TYR A 247 -22.09 46.19 26.06
N PHE A 248 -21.56 45.21 26.77
CA PHE A 248 -20.13 44.92 26.79
C PHE A 248 -19.89 43.53 26.22
N ALA A 249 -19.03 43.40 25.22
CA ALA A 249 -18.67 42.11 24.64
C ALA A 249 -17.22 41.77 24.98
N SER A 250 -16.99 40.59 25.53
CA SER A 250 -15.66 40.05 25.77
C SER A 250 -15.49 38.70 25.07
N SER A 251 -14.32 38.45 24.50
CA SER A 251 -13.97 37.13 24.01
C SER A 251 -13.72 36.21 25.19
N LEU A 252 -14.28 35.00 25.15
CA LEU A 252 -13.77 33.89 25.94
C LEU A 252 -12.63 33.28 25.14
N ASN A 253 -11.41 33.75 25.42
CA ASN A 253 -10.22 33.12 24.88
C ASN A 253 -10.12 31.72 25.49
N LEU A 254 -10.47 30.70 24.70
CA LEU A 254 -10.03 29.35 24.99
C LEU A 254 -8.52 29.34 24.77
N SER A 255 -7.76 29.42 25.86
CA SER A 255 -6.35 29.03 25.86
C SER A 255 -6.31 27.52 25.65
N LEU A 256 -6.58 27.07 24.43
CA LEU A 256 -5.95 25.86 23.95
C LEU A 256 -4.47 26.22 23.95
N ALA A 257 -3.73 25.83 25.00
CA ALA A 257 -2.29 25.94 24.92
C ALA A 257 -1.90 25.13 23.68
N ASP A 258 -1.37 25.79 22.65
CA ASP A 258 -1.19 25.19 21.32
C ASP A 258 -0.51 23.81 21.39
N ALA A 259 0.35 23.60 22.39
CA ALA A 259 1.00 22.34 22.74
C ALA A 259 0.03 21.18 23.08
N GLN A 260 -1.06 21.41 23.82
CA GLN A 260 -2.03 20.34 24.14
C GLN A 260 -2.82 19.91 22.90
N TYR A 261 -3.14 20.87 22.01
CA TYR A 261 -3.81 20.56 20.76
C TYR A 261 -2.90 19.77 19.82
N GLU A 262 -1.64 20.23 19.65
CA GLU A 262 -0.63 19.54 18.86
C GLU A 262 -0.43 18.10 19.36
N GLN A 263 -0.32 17.92 20.67
CA GLN A 263 -0.17 16.60 21.30
C GLN A 263 -1.38 15.70 21.00
N LEU A 264 -2.61 16.19 21.15
CA LEU A 264 -3.81 15.42 20.82
C LEU A 264 -3.85 15.04 19.33
N ARG A 265 -3.51 15.98 18.43
CA ARG A 265 -3.50 15.69 16.99
C ARG A 265 -2.43 14.65 16.64
N ARG A 266 -1.26 14.72 17.28
CA ARG A 266 -0.21 13.73 17.10
C ARG A 266 -0.66 12.35 17.58
N LEU A 267 -1.26 12.26 18.77
CA LEU A 267 -1.79 11.00 19.29
C LEU A 267 -2.84 10.39 18.36
N SER A 268 -3.78 11.19 17.83
CA SER A 268 -4.76 10.70 16.85
C SER A 268 -4.11 10.15 15.59
N LYS A 269 -3.05 10.80 15.08
CA LYS A 269 -2.29 10.29 13.92
C LYS A 269 -1.57 8.99 14.25
N GLU A 270 -1.01 8.87 15.45
CA GLU A 270 -0.34 7.66 15.94
C GLU A 270 -1.32 6.49 16.05
N GLU A 271 -2.50 6.69 16.63
CA GLU A 271 -3.56 5.68 16.73
C GLU A 271 -3.99 5.16 15.35
N ILE A 272 -4.24 6.06 14.40
CA ILE A 272 -4.62 5.68 13.03
C ILE A 272 -3.47 4.93 12.36
N ALA A 273 -2.24 5.42 12.42
CA ALA A 273 -1.08 4.77 11.80
C ALA A 273 -0.82 3.36 12.38
N MET A 274 -0.96 3.20 13.70
CA MET A 274 -0.81 1.93 14.40
C MET A 274 -1.85 0.90 13.94
N SER A 275 -3.08 1.31 13.70
CA SER A 275 -4.14 0.40 13.22
C SER A 275 -3.83 -0.22 11.84
N PHE A 276 -3.14 0.52 10.97
CA PHE A 276 -2.69 0.06 9.66
C PHE A 276 -1.29 -0.57 9.68
N ARG A 277 -0.61 -0.57 10.84
CA ARG A 277 0.81 -0.96 11.00
C ARG A 277 1.75 -0.18 10.07
N VAL A 278 1.44 1.09 9.81
CA VAL A 278 2.27 1.99 8.99
C VAL A 278 3.15 2.81 9.93
N PRO A 279 4.49 2.78 9.80
CA PRO A 279 5.36 3.64 10.58
C PRO A 279 5.11 5.12 10.28
N LEU A 280 5.18 5.97 11.31
CA LEU A 280 5.01 7.42 11.16
C LEU A 280 6.03 8.04 10.19
N THR A 281 7.22 7.46 10.08
CA THR A 281 8.28 7.88 9.14
C THR A 281 7.80 7.81 7.69
N LYS A 282 6.93 6.86 7.34
CA LYS A 282 6.28 6.80 6.01
C LYS A 282 5.29 7.94 5.78
N LEU A 283 4.64 8.39 6.84
CA LEU A 283 3.68 9.50 6.83
C LEU A 283 4.34 10.89 6.90
N GLY A 284 5.66 10.96 6.74
CA GLY A 284 6.42 12.22 6.72
C GLY A 284 6.95 12.70 8.08
N PHE A 285 6.82 11.91 9.15
CA PHE A 285 7.45 12.22 10.43
C PHE A 285 8.92 11.81 10.43
N VAL A 286 9.80 12.76 10.11
CA VAL A 286 11.25 12.53 10.08
C VAL A 286 11.76 12.29 11.50
N LYS A 287 12.57 11.24 11.68
CA LYS A 287 13.34 11.00 12.91
C LYS A 287 14.76 11.51 12.70
N GLU A 288 15.42 11.94 13.78
CA GLU A 288 16.79 12.46 13.69
C GLU A 288 17.84 11.40 13.25
N ASN A 289 17.50 10.11 13.31
CA ASN A 289 18.45 9.00 13.11
C ASN A 289 18.06 8.08 11.94
N ALA A 290 18.86 8.09 10.85
CA ALA A 290 18.67 7.26 9.65
C ALA A 290 18.63 5.73 9.93
N ARG A 291 19.41 5.24 10.90
CA ARG A 291 19.39 3.81 11.31
C ARG A 291 18.04 3.38 11.86
N SER A 292 17.27 4.30 12.46
CA SER A 292 15.92 4.02 12.92
C SER A 292 14.94 3.88 11.76
N GLU A 293 15.17 4.56 10.63
CA GLU A 293 14.27 4.53 9.46
C GLU A 293 14.41 3.22 8.69
N GLU A 294 15.62 2.68 8.56
CA GLU A 294 15.85 1.36 7.97
C GLU A 294 15.16 0.25 8.77
N GLN A 295 15.24 0.31 10.10
CA GLN A 295 14.54 -0.62 10.99
C GLN A 295 13.02 -0.49 10.85
N ASP A 296 12.49 0.73 10.79
CA ASP A 296 11.06 0.97 10.56
C ASP A 296 10.60 0.42 9.19
N ASN A 297 11.42 0.56 8.15
CA ASN A 297 11.13 0.01 6.82
C ASN A 297 11.09 -1.52 6.81
N LEU A 298 12.04 -2.18 7.49
CA LEU A 298 12.04 -3.63 7.63
C LEU A 298 10.83 -4.12 8.43
N LYS A 299 10.49 -3.43 9.53
CA LYS A 299 9.32 -3.73 10.35
C LYS A 299 8.03 -3.59 9.54
N TYR A 300 7.90 -2.52 8.76
CA TYR A 300 6.76 -2.30 7.87
C TYR A 300 6.62 -3.40 6.82
N LEU A 301 7.74 -3.81 6.18
CA LEU A 301 7.73 -4.92 5.25
C LEU A 301 7.27 -6.22 5.93
N GLY A 302 7.86 -6.57 7.06
CA GLY A 302 7.59 -7.84 7.76
C GLY A 302 6.21 -7.92 8.41
N GLU A 303 5.74 -6.84 9.04
CA GLU A 303 4.53 -6.86 9.88
C GLU A 303 3.26 -6.37 9.17
N CYS A 304 3.40 -5.57 8.10
CA CYS A 304 2.29 -5.02 7.35
C CYS A 304 2.19 -5.63 5.95
N LEU A 305 3.23 -5.49 5.13
CA LEU A 305 3.13 -5.81 3.70
C LEU A 305 3.16 -7.31 3.40
N LEU A 306 4.00 -8.08 4.10
CA LEU A 306 4.23 -9.49 3.80
C LEU A 306 2.96 -10.35 3.92
N VAL A 307 2.15 -10.12 4.97
CA VAL A 307 0.84 -10.79 5.11
C VAL A 307 -0.09 -10.52 3.93
N ILE A 308 -0.09 -9.28 3.42
CA ILE A 308 -0.96 -8.91 2.30
C ILE A 308 -0.43 -9.55 1.01
N PHE A 309 0.89 -9.55 0.80
CA PHE A 309 1.51 -10.27 -0.32
C PHE A 309 1.12 -11.75 -0.30
N GLU A 310 1.34 -12.44 0.82
CA GLU A 310 1.04 -13.87 0.94
C GLU A 310 -0.44 -14.18 0.70
N GLN A 311 -1.35 -13.36 1.23
CA GLN A 311 -2.79 -13.55 1.02
C GLN A 311 -3.18 -13.44 -0.46
N ILE A 312 -2.66 -12.44 -1.16
CA ILE A 312 -2.91 -12.26 -2.60
C ILE A 312 -2.26 -13.41 -3.39
N GLU A 313 -1.02 -13.78 -3.07
CA GLU A 313 -0.28 -14.85 -3.75
C GLU A 313 -0.97 -16.20 -3.61
N GLN A 314 -1.45 -16.55 -2.42
CA GLN A 314 -2.14 -17.81 -2.15
C GLN A 314 -3.50 -17.86 -2.89
N GLU A 315 -4.27 -16.77 -2.86
CA GLU A 315 -5.52 -16.68 -3.62
C GLU A 315 -5.27 -16.79 -5.13
N MET A 316 -4.22 -16.14 -5.64
CA MET A 316 -3.83 -16.19 -7.05
C MET A 316 -3.35 -17.59 -7.45
N ASP A 317 -2.52 -18.24 -6.64
CA ASP A 317 -2.07 -19.62 -6.86
C ASP A 317 -3.26 -20.58 -6.96
N TYR A 318 -4.23 -20.43 -6.05
CA TYR A 318 -5.39 -21.33 -6.00
C TYR A 318 -6.36 -21.10 -7.17
N LYS A 319 -6.68 -19.83 -7.47
CA LYS A 319 -7.75 -19.48 -8.42
C LYS A 319 -7.25 -19.26 -9.84
N LEU A 320 -6.02 -18.79 -10.05
CA LEU A 320 -5.51 -18.51 -11.40
C LEU A 320 -4.78 -19.69 -12.03
N LEU A 321 -4.04 -20.47 -11.23
CA LEU A 321 -3.32 -21.64 -11.72
C LEU A 321 -4.21 -22.87 -11.68
N THR A 322 -4.02 -23.75 -12.65
CA THR A 322 -4.63 -25.08 -12.63
C THR A 322 -3.94 -25.98 -11.61
N GLU A 323 -4.63 -27.03 -11.16
CA GLU A 323 -4.02 -28.02 -10.28
C GLU A 323 -2.77 -28.67 -10.90
N LYS A 324 -2.78 -28.87 -12.22
CA LYS A 324 -1.63 -29.40 -12.96
C LYS A 324 -0.43 -28.44 -12.92
N GLU A 325 -0.66 -27.14 -13.15
CA GLU A 325 0.41 -26.12 -13.08
C GLU A 325 0.99 -26.02 -11.66
N ARG A 326 0.15 -26.02 -10.62
CA ARG A 326 0.63 -26.03 -9.24
C ARG A 326 1.48 -27.26 -8.92
N ARG A 327 1.06 -28.46 -9.36
CA ARG A 327 1.86 -29.70 -9.22
C ARG A 327 3.17 -29.66 -10.01
N GLN A 328 3.25 -28.84 -11.06
CA GLN A 328 4.49 -28.60 -11.83
C GLN A 328 5.38 -27.52 -11.21
N GLY A 329 5.01 -26.98 -10.05
CA GLY A 329 5.77 -25.98 -9.30
C GLY A 329 5.51 -24.53 -9.72
N TYR A 330 4.49 -24.25 -10.53
CA TYR A 330 4.16 -22.86 -10.86
C TYR A 330 3.54 -22.14 -9.67
N LYS A 331 3.98 -20.90 -9.45
CA LYS A 331 3.58 -20.02 -8.36
C LYS A 331 3.51 -18.57 -8.84
N VAL A 332 2.62 -17.77 -8.29
CA VAL A 332 2.49 -16.34 -8.51
C VAL A 332 3.09 -15.62 -7.30
N ARG A 333 4.17 -14.86 -7.49
CA ARG A 333 4.89 -14.18 -6.41
C ARG A 333 5.14 -12.72 -6.71
N PHE A 334 5.05 -11.87 -5.70
CA PHE A 334 5.48 -10.49 -5.77
C PHE A 334 7.00 -10.40 -5.83
N ASN A 335 7.50 -9.45 -6.61
CA ASN A 335 8.92 -9.09 -6.59
C ASN A 335 9.22 -8.13 -5.42
N VAL A 336 9.30 -8.68 -4.22
CA VAL A 336 9.55 -7.93 -2.97
C VAL A 336 10.95 -7.30 -2.94
N ASN A 337 11.89 -7.78 -3.76
CA ASN A 337 13.24 -7.22 -3.85
C ASN A 337 13.26 -5.73 -4.22
N VAL A 338 12.19 -5.21 -4.83
CA VAL A 338 12.02 -3.77 -5.11
C VAL A 338 11.96 -2.94 -3.82
N LEU A 339 11.35 -3.48 -2.75
CA LEU A 339 11.26 -2.82 -1.43
C LEU A 339 12.56 -2.90 -0.63
N LEU A 340 13.35 -3.94 -0.87
CA LEU A 340 14.64 -4.17 -0.22
C LEU A 340 15.81 -3.45 -0.91
N ARG A 341 15.54 -2.62 -1.93
CA ARG A 341 16.59 -1.80 -2.53
C ARG A 341 17.07 -0.79 -1.50
N THR A 342 18.28 -1.02 -1.02
CA THR A 342 18.99 -0.14 -0.10
C THR A 342 19.60 1.04 -0.86
N ASP A 343 20.12 2.03 -0.13
CA ASP A 343 20.91 3.08 -0.74
C ASP A 343 22.15 2.50 -1.45
N SER A 344 22.70 3.24 -2.41
CA SER A 344 23.80 2.75 -3.25
C SER A 344 25.04 2.30 -2.48
N LYS A 345 25.30 2.87 -1.29
CA LYS A 345 26.45 2.47 -0.45
C LYS A 345 26.19 1.11 0.17
N THR A 346 25.05 0.95 0.84
CA THR A 346 24.67 -0.34 1.43
C THR A 346 24.53 -1.42 0.35
N GLN A 347 24.01 -1.08 -0.82
CA GLN A 347 23.92 -2.00 -1.96
C GLN A 347 25.31 -2.46 -2.43
N ALA A 348 26.27 -1.55 -2.53
CA ALA A 348 27.65 -1.89 -2.89
C ALA A 348 28.29 -2.81 -1.85
N ASP A 349 28.11 -2.53 -0.55
CA ASP A 349 28.65 -3.35 0.54
C ASP A 349 28.09 -4.78 0.53
N VAL A 350 26.77 -4.92 0.30
CA VAL A 350 26.10 -6.23 0.18
C VAL A 350 26.60 -7.01 -1.03
N ILE A 351 26.64 -6.37 -2.21
CA ILE A 351 27.12 -7.02 -3.44
C ILE A 351 28.58 -7.45 -3.29
N ASN A 352 29.44 -6.57 -2.75
CA ASN A 352 30.84 -6.88 -2.50
C ASN A 352 30.98 -8.08 -1.54
N SER A 353 30.16 -8.14 -0.49
CA SER A 353 30.16 -9.28 0.44
C SER A 353 29.76 -10.58 -0.27
N TYR A 354 28.73 -10.58 -1.10
CA TYR A 354 28.30 -11.79 -1.81
C TYR A 354 29.27 -12.23 -2.91
N VAL A 355 29.87 -11.28 -3.64
CA VAL A 355 30.88 -11.58 -4.67
C VAL A 355 32.16 -12.10 -4.03
N SER A 356 32.63 -11.48 -2.94
CA SER A 356 33.83 -11.94 -2.23
C SER A 356 33.66 -13.29 -1.53
N ASN A 357 32.45 -13.63 -1.08
CA ASN A 357 32.17 -14.96 -0.53
C ASN A 357 31.82 -16.01 -1.60
N GLY A 358 31.92 -15.68 -2.89
CA GLY A 358 31.63 -16.60 -3.99
C GLY A 358 30.16 -17.00 -4.12
N VAL A 359 29.24 -16.24 -3.52
CA VAL A 359 27.78 -16.48 -3.58
C VAL A 359 27.22 -15.99 -4.91
N TYR A 360 27.68 -14.84 -5.40
CA TYR A 360 27.29 -14.28 -6.69
C TYR A 360 28.39 -14.47 -7.72
N ASP A 361 28.00 -14.90 -8.92
CA ASP A 361 28.83 -14.69 -10.10
C ASP A 361 28.82 -13.21 -10.51
N LEU A 362 29.84 -12.79 -11.24
CA LEU A 362 29.99 -11.39 -11.66
C LEU A 362 28.86 -10.91 -12.58
N ASP A 363 28.30 -11.79 -13.42
CA ASP A 363 27.21 -11.42 -14.33
C ASP A 363 25.88 -11.25 -13.60
N TYR A 364 25.66 -12.00 -12.52
CA TYR A 364 24.54 -11.79 -11.60
C TYR A 364 24.67 -10.48 -10.84
N ALA A 365 25.87 -10.15 -10.32
CA ALA A 365 26.14 -8.85 -9.70
C ALA A 365 25.92 -7.69 -10.70
N LYS A 366 26.37 -7.85 -11.95
CA LYS A 366 26.15 -6.89 -13.04
C LYS A 366 24.67 -6.73 -13.39
N ASP A 367 23.89 -7.81 -13.37
CA ASP A 367 22.43 -7.79 -13.57
C ASP A 367 21.73 -6.94 -12.51
N ILE A 368 22.11 -7.12 -11.24
CA ILE A 368 21.57 -6.32 -10.12
C ILE A 368 21.86 -4.82 -10.33
N LEU A 369 23.07 -4.50 -10.81
CA LEU A 369 23.50 -3.13 -11.09
C LEU A 369 22.96 -2.58 -12.42
N GLY A 370 22.30 -3.41 -13.24
CA GLY A 370 21.78 -3.02 -14.55
C GLY A 370 22.87 -2.72 -15.60
N VAL A 371 24.09 -3.24 -15.42
CA VAL A 371 25.20 -3.04 -16.36
C VAL A 371 25.36 -4.26 -17.30
N PRO A 372 25.95 -4.10 -18.50
CA PRO A 372 26.11 -5.19 -19.44
C PRO A 372 26.87 -6.39 -18.86
N LYS A 373 26.32 -7.58 -19.10
CA LYS A 373 26.93 -8.87 -18.76
C LYS A 373 28.13 -9.14 -19.66
N LEU A 374 29.11 -9.83 -19.10
CA LEU A 374 30.30 -10.30 -19.83
C LEU A 374 29.94 -11.49 -20.73
N GLY A 375 28.99 -12.33 -20.28
CA GLY A 375 28.57 -13.53 -20.99
C GLY A 375 29.59 -14.67 -20.86
N GLY A 376 29.11 -15.91 -21.04
CA GLY A 376 29.93 -17.11 -20.96
C GLY A 376 29.60 -17.99 -19.74
N GLU A 377 30.61 -18.73 -19.26
CA GLU A 377 30.48 -19.55 -18.06
C GLU A 377 30.42 -18.69 -16.78
N PRO A 378 29.78 -19.18 -15.69
CA PRO A 378 29.69 -18.43 -14.44
C PRO A 378 31.08 -18.03 -13.89
N ILE A 379 31.29 -16.73 -13.70
CA ILE A 379 32.56 -16.19 -13.18
C ILE A 379 32.42 -15.97 -11.68
N ILE A 380 32.87 -16.95 -10.89
CA ILE A 380 32.88 -16.87 -9.42
C ILE A 380 34.28 -16.47 -8.96
N THR A 381 34.38 -15.35 -8.24
CA THR A 381 35.64 -14.88 -7.67
C THR A 381 35.73 -15.26 -6.21
N LEU A 382 36.90 -15.71 -5.75
CA LEU A 382 37.21 -15.88 -4.34
C LEU A 382 38.45 -15.04 -4.00
N PRO A 383 38.47 -14.31 -2.86
CA PRO A 383 39.64 -13.59 -2.43
C PRO A 383 40.76 -14.60 -2.18
N SER A 384 41.82 -14.50 -2.98
CA SER A 384 43.08 -15.16 -2.66
C SER A 384 43.60 -14.53 -1.37
N GLY A 385 43.73 -15.34 -0.31
CA GLY A 385 43.95 -14.86 1.06
C GLY A 385 45.20 -14.00 1.27
N GLN A 386 45.42 -13.55 2.50
CA GLN A 386 46.64 -12.82 2.86
C GLN A 386 47.85 -13.75 2.82
N VAL A 387 48.83 -13.44 1.97
CA VAL A 387 50.09 -14.17 1.85
C VAL A 387 51.15 -13.49 2.72
N LEU A 388 51.90 -14.27 3.49
CA LEU A 388 53.04 -13.76 4.24
C LEU A 388 54.17 -13.36 3.28
N LEU A 389 54.78 -12.19 3.50
CA LEU A 389 55.86 -11.68 2.64
C LEU A 389 57.02 -12.68 2.46
N LYS A 390 57.34 -13.45 3.50
CA LYS A 390 58.37 -14.50 3.44
C LYS A 390 58.05 -15.62 2.45
N ASP A 391 56.77 -15.97 2.30
CA ASP A 391 56.32 -17.07 1.45
C ASP A 391 56.21 -16.62 -0.02
N LEU A 392 55.95 -15.31 -0.23
CA LEU A 392 56.05 -14.65 -1.54
C LEU A 392 57.52 -14.62 -2.03
N LEU A 393 58.44 -14.19 -1.16
CA LEU A 393 59.88 -14.13 -1.47
C LEU A 393 60.48 -15.53 -1.71
N ALA A 394 59.98 -16.55 -1.01
CA ALA A 394 60.40 -17.94 -1.19
C ALA A 394 59.79 -18.61 -2.43
N GLY A 395 58.94 -17.94 -3.22
CA GLY A 395 58.27 -18.51 -4.39
C GLY A 395 57.27 -19.63 -4.06
N LYS A 396 56.82 -19.71 -2.80
CA LYS A 396 55.96 -20.80 -2.27
C LYS A 396 54.52 -20.32 -2.04
N VAL A 397 53.94 -19.61 -3.00
CA VAL A 397 52.52 -19.24 -2.99
C VAL A 397 51.64 -20.33 -3.59
N SER A 398 50.44 -20.51 -3.04
CA SER A 398 49.57 -21.67 -3.28
C SER A 398 49.10 -21.83 -4.73
N TYR A 399 49.08 -20.77 -5.52
CA TYR A 399 48.61 -20.76 -6.92
C TYR A 399 49.72 -20.98 -7.96
N LEU A 400 50.97 -21.23 -7.54
CA LEU A 400 52.13 -21.38 -8.43
C LEU A 400 52.67 -22.82 -8.55
N LYS A 401 52.03 -23.81 -7.90
CA LYS A 401 52.64 -25.14 -7.73
C LYS A 401 52.59 -26.10 -8.93
N ASP A 402 51.78 -25.87 -9.95
CA ASP A 402 51.64 -26.82 -11.07
C ASP A 402 51.99 -26.22 -12.43
N ASN A 403 53.29 -26.02 -12.69
CA ASN A 403 53.75 -25.80 -14.07
C ASN A 403 55.13 -26.38 -14.40
N LYS A 404 55.53 -27.50 -13.78
CA LYS A 404 56.66 -28.31 -14.27
C LYS A 404 56.47 -29.81 -14.02
N SER A 405 55.77 -30.48 -14.94
CA SER A 405 56.08 -31.88 -15.28
C SER A 405 55.68 -32.15 -16.72
N THR A 406 56.66 -32.16 -17.64
CA THR A 406 56.90 -33.23 -18.64
C THR A 406 57.87 -32.75 -19.75
N SER A 407 59.13 -33.19 -19.70
CA SER A 407 59.80 -33.96 -20.77
C SER A 407 61.26 -34.23 -20.41
N ARG A 408 61.60 -35.52 -20.29
CA ARG A 408 62.98 -36.03 -20.26
C ARG A 408 63.62 -35.92 -21.66
N GLY A 409 64.93 -35.66 -21.71
CA GLY A 409 65.80 -36.15 -22.79
C GLY A 409 67.01 -35.28 -23.13
N GLY A 410 68.23 -35.81 -22.88
CA GLY A 410 69.39 -35.65 -23.78
C GLY A 410 70.53 -34.70 -23.38
N ASP A 411 71.60 -35.28 -22.82
CA ASP A 411 73.05 -35.05 -22.91
C ASP A 411 73.69 -33.78 -23.52
N GLY A 412 74.84 -33.38 -22.92
CA GLY A 412 75.89 -32.49 -23.44
C GLY A 412 76.26 -31.38 -22.45
N GLU A 413 77.17 -31.60 -21.49
CA GLU A 413 78.63 -31.28 -21.52
C GLU A 413 79.01 -29.80 -21.30
N ASP A 414 80.04 -29.62 -20.46
CA ASP A 414 80.95 -28.48 -20.25
C ASP A 414 80.43 -27.26 -19.45
N GLU A 415 81.15 -26.61 -18.54
CA GLU A 415 82.48 -26.73 -17.91
C GLU A 415 82.48 -25.70 -16.74
N GLU A 416 83.35 -25.88 -15.73
CA GLU A 416 84.13 -24.85 -14.98
C GLU A 416 83.49 -23.47 -14.63
N THR A 417 83.61 -22.85 -13.45
CA THR A 417 84.68 -22.78 -12.45
C THR A 417 84.23 -21.89 -11.27
N GLU A 418 84.85 -22.13 -10.11
CA GLU A 418 85.28 -21.17 -9.06
C GLU A 418 84.28 -20.33 -8.22
N GLY A 419 84.12 -20.79 -6.97
CA GLY A 419 84.43 -20.08 -5.72
C GLY A 419 84.51 -18.55 -5.66
N ASN A 420 83.63 -17.96 -4.83
CA ASN A 420 84.00 -17.30 -3.56
C ASN A 420 82.74 -17.04 -2.71
#